data_AF-A0A932K8D5-F1
#
_entry.id   AF-A0A932K8D5-F1
#
_cell.length_a   1.000
_cell.length_b   1.000
_cell.length_c   1.000
_cell.angle_alpha   90.00
_cell.angle_beta   90.00
_cell.angle_gamma   90.00
#
_symmetry.space_group_name_H-M   'P 1'
#
loop_
_entity.id
_entity.type
_entity.pdbx_description
1 polymer ?
#
loop_
_entity_poly.entity_id
_entity_poly.type
_entity_poly.pdbx_seq_one_letter_code
_entity_poly.pdbx_strand_id
1 'polypeptide(L)' 'MDAYCHSCGAEVEAYELVECVSCGEYFCEDCIDDGDTCFGCNESEVEDVADEEEYDEE' A
#
# COMPACT_ATOMS: atom_id res chain seq x y z
N MET A 1 18.86 4.62 -6.68
CA MET A 1 18.04 4.34 -5.49
C MET A 1 17.08 3.30 -5.97
N ASP A 2 17.38 2.05 -5.63
CA ASP A 2 16.62 0.89 -6.08
C ASP A 2 15.32 0.83 -5.26
N ALA A 3 14.19 0.61 -5.94
CA ALA A 3 12.88 0.56 -5.32
C ALA A 3 12.23 -0.79 -5.59
N TYR A 4 11.24 -1.15 -4.77
CA TYR A 4 10.64 -2.49 -4.81
C TYR A 4 9.12 -2.38 -4.88
N CYS A 5 8.50 -3.23 -5.69
CA CYS A 5 7.05 -3.34 -5.71
C CYS A 5 6.56 -3.96 -4.40
N HIS A 6 5.59 -3.32 -3.75
CA HIS A 6 5.02 -3.81 -2.49
C HIS A 6 4.34 -5.19 -2.64
N SER A 7 3.71 -5.47 -3.79
CA SER A 7 2.99 -6.73 -4.03
C SER A 7 3.92 -7.92 -4.31
N CYS A 8 4.78 -7.81 -5.31
CA CYS A 8 5.59 -8.93 -5.78
C CYS A 8 7.04 -8.91 -5.27
N GLY A 9 7.49 -7.82 -4.62
CA GLY A 9 8.86 -7.65 -4.14
C GLY A 9 9.90 -7.52 -5.26
N ALA A 10 9.47 -7.34 -6.51
CA ALA A 10 10.40 -7.16 -7.62
C ALA A 10 11.13 -5.83 -7.49
N GLU A 11 12.44 -5.85 -7.75
CA GLU A 11 13.27 -4.65 -7.87
C GLU A 11 12.97 -3.96 -9.21
N VAL A 12 12.60 -2.69 -9.14
CA VAL A 12 12.22 -1.85 -10.28
C VAL A 12 12.74 -0.43 -10.06
N GLU A 13 12.85 0.35 -11.13
CA GLU A 13 13.27 1.74 -10.97
C GLU A 13 12.17 2.58 -10.31
N ALA A 14 12.57 3.51 -9.43
CA ALA A 14 11.62 4.30 -8.64
C ALA A 14 10.64 5.14 -9.48
N TYR A 15 10.96 5.45 -10.74
CA TYR A 15 10.08 6.19 -11.65
C TYR A 15 9.09 5.30 -12.41
N GLU A 16 9.27 3.97 -12.36
CA GLU A 16 8.36 2.97 -12.95
C GLU A 16 7.31 2.53 -11.93
N LEU A 17 7.49 2.87 -10.65
CA LEU A 17 6.51 2.63 -9.62
C LEU A 17 5.38 3.65 -9.68
N VAL A 18 4.16 3.14 -9.51
CA VAL A 18 2.92 3.91 -9.47
C VAL A 18 2.31 3.80 -8.08
N GLU A 19 1.90 4.93 -7.52
CA GLU A 19 1.26 5.01 -6.20
C GLU A 19 -0.19 4.57 -6.30
N CYS A 20 -0.59 3.59 -5.48
CA CYS A 20 -1.96 3.10 -5.44
C CYS A 20 -2.86 4.10 -4.71
N VAL A 21 -3.89 4.62 -5.36
CA VAL A 21 -4.79 5.63 -4.77
C VAL A 21 -5.60 5.10 -3.59
N SER A 22 -5.80 3.78 -3.50
CA SER A 22 -6.55 3.14 -2.42
C SER A 22 -5.80 3.05 -1.10
N CYS A 23 -4.50 2.76 -1.13
CA CYS A 23 -3.71 2.47 0.08
C CYS A 23 -2.40 3.25 0.19
N GLY A 24 -2.04 4.06 -0.81
CA GLY A 24 -0.85 4.92 -0.80
C GLY A 24 0.48 4.19 -0.97
N GLU A 25 0.47 2.87 -1.19
CA GLU A 25 1.67 2.06 -1.40
C GLU A 25 2.09 2.07 -2.88
N TYR A 26 3.37 1.77 -3.15
CA TYR A 26 3.97 1.81 -4.50
C TYR A 26 4.03 0.42 -5.15
N PHE A 27 3.56 0.34 -6.40
CA PHE A 27 3.47 -0.92 -7.16
C PHE A 27 4.06 -0.78 -8.56
N CYS A 28 4.53 -1.90 -9.12
CA CYS A 28 4.92 -1.95 -10.54
C CYS A 28 3.68 -2.01 -11.44
N GLU A 29 3.87 -1.66 -12.72
CA GLU A 29 2.83 -1.69 -13.77
C GLU A 29 2.08 -3.02 -13.90
N ASP A 30 2.69 -4.14 -13.51
CA ASP A 30 2.05 -5.46 -13.57
C ASP A 30 1.11 -5.72 -12.36
N CYS A 31 1.34 -5.00 -11.26
CA CYS A 31 0.60 -5.13 -10.00
C CYS A 31 -0.40 -4.00 -9.74
N ILE A 32 -0.50 -3.03 -10.66
CA ILE A 32 -1.41 -1.90 -10.61
C ILE A 32 -2.24 -1.84 -11.90
N ASP A 33 -3.52 -1.52 -11.80
CA ASP A 33 -4.41 -1.39 -12.95
C ASP A 33 -4.27 0.01 -13.60
N ASP A 34 -4.77 0.16 -14.83
CA ASP A 34 -4.82 1.44 -15.57
C ASP A 34 -5.51 2.59 -14.81
N GLY A 35 -6.25 2.29 -13.73
CA GLY A 35 -6.86 3.25 -12.81
C GLY A 35 -6.05 3.60 -11.56
N ASP A 36 -4.73 3.38 -11.55
CA ASP A 36 -3.84 3.60 -10.39
C ASP A 36 -4.33 2.87 -9.13
N THR A 37 -4.99 1.72 -9.33
CA THR A 37 -5.59 0.91 -8.28
C THR A 37 -4.90 -0.45 -8.27
N CYS A 38 -4.28 -0.79 -7.15
CA CYS A 38 -3.53 -2.01 -6.97
C CYS A 38 -4.45 -3.19 -6.66
N PHE A 39 -4.10 -4.37 -7.17
CA PHE A 39 -4.93 -5.57 -7.02
C PHE A 39 -5.05 -6.08 -5.57
N GLY A 40 -4.05 -5.77 -4.73
CA GLY A 40 -3.98 -6.26 -3.34
C GLY A 40 -4.80 -5.46 -2.32
N CYS A 41 -5.10 -4.18 -2.58
CA CYS A 41 -5.78 -3.33 -1.59
C CYS A 41 -7.29 -3.59 -1.46
N ASN A 42 -7.82 -4.60 -2.17
CA ASN A 42 -9.17 -5.12 -1.93
C ASN A 42 -9.22 -6.10 -0.73
N GLU A 43 -8.08 -6.63 -0.26
CA GLU A 43 -8.02 -7.55 0.89
C GLU A 43 -7.55 -6.88 2.19
N SER A 44 -7.03 -5.64 2.13
CA SER A 44 -6.62 -4.87 3.32
C SER A 44 -7.76 -4.00 3.86
N GLU A 45 -8.91 -4.62 4.13
CA GLU A 45 -9.84 -4.08 5.12
C GLU A 45 -9.55 -4.85 6.41
N VAL A 46 -9.18 -4.13 7.48
CA VAL A 46 -8.78 -4.58 8.83
C VAL A 46 -7.28 -4.78 9.06
N GLU A 47 -6.57 -3.69 9.37
CA GLU A 47 -6.05 -3.47 10.73
C GLU A 47 -6.03 -1.96 10.95
N ASP A 48 -7.23 -1.38 11.02
CA ASP A 48 -7.46 -0.20 11.86
C ASP A 48 -7.20 -0.71 13.28
N VAL A 49 -5.92 -0.71 13.70
CA VAL A 49 -5.58 -0.87 15.10
C VAL A 49 -6.14 0.39 15.75
N ALA A 50 -7.39 0.26 16.17
CA ALA A 50 -8.01 1.13 17.13
C ALA A 50 -7.07 1.13 18.35
N ASP A 51 -6.25 2.17 18.45
CA ASP A 51 -5.60 2.58 19.69
C ASP A 51 -6.72 3.12 20.59
N GLU A 52 -7.58 2.21 21.05
CA GLU A 52 -8.49 2.43 22.17
C GLU A 52 -7.68 2.33 23.46
N GLU A 53 -6.83 3.32 23.73
CA GLU A 53 -6.37 3.55 25.10
C GLU A 53 -7.31 4.58 25.73
N GLU A 54 -8.54 4.11 26.01
CA GLU A 54 -9.42 4.67 27.04
C GLU A 54 -8.84 4.34 28.43
N TYR A 55 -9.07 5.26 29.39
CA TYR A 55 -8.77 5.27 30.84
C TYR A 55 -7.44 5.92 31.25
N ASP A 56 -7.37 6.75 32.29
CA ASP A 56 -8.25 6.85 33.47
C ASP A 56 -8.21 8.28 34.05
N GLU A 57 -9.36 8.71 34.57
CA GLU A 57 -9.62 9.97 35.26
C GLU A 57 -8.93 10.01 36.63
N GLU A 58 -8.16 11.06 36.98
CA GLU A 58 -8.06 11.64 38.35
C GLU A 58 -7.67 13.13 38.32
#